data_AF-A0A6B0V7C0-F1
#
_entry.id   AF-A0A6B0V7C0-F1
#
_cell.length_a   1.000
_cell.length_b   1.000
_cell.length_c   1.000
_cell.angle_alpha   90.00
_cell.angle_beta   90.00
_cell.angle_gamma   90.00
#
_symmetry.space_group_name_H-M   'P 1'
#
loop_
_entity.id
_entity.type
_entity.pdbx_description
1 polymer ?
#
loop_
_entity_poly.entity_id
_entity_poly.type
_entity_poly.pdbx_seq_one_letter_code
_entity_poly.pdbx_strand_id
1 'polypeptide(L)'
;MVHLTSSGAVAFVLLFVLLVERGACAQPECSFKEFYKLYSPFVFNLNFKVTGELNIPYILKTDCDNLKNVTQRVETFLEGCSAENEFIKEKITGLQLTKESLCGSELEEDLNLWRDCFIRSVFAECKKNVEERLDKLEQDGALNDHEKWCRNMSLSYQCALKAGAGCPTKAERARKAVENYINTLMDVQECFRPTVYACEGKLFHDCHWKFVYETAVKLPLLQSGEGALANCKAAKSVSTCTRNVQIEQCSEEEKTYLRTVEDGFRRSVDSLCDEKLPTSAEVWNKCLNQEALKNCMSKIPDHRNFDGEDP
;
A
#
# COMPACT_ATOMS: atom_id res chain seq x y z
N MET A 1 -6.39 -3.15 -73.95
CA MET A 1 -7.26 -2.96 -72.76
C MET A 1 -6.48 -3.51 -71.57
N VAL A 2 -5.63 -2.67 -70.97
CA VAL A 2 -4.73 -3.05 -69.87
C VAL A 2 -5.34 -2.47 -68.60
N HIS A 3 -5.90 -3.36 -67.77
CA HIS A 3 -6.33 -3.05 -66.42
C HIS A 3 -5.09 -2.69 -65.59
N LEU A 4 -4.91 -1.40 -65.31
CA LEU A 4 -4.00 -0.93 -64.26
C LEU A 4 -4.78 -0.88 -62.96
N THR A 5 -4.56 -1.90 -62.13
CA THR A 5 -5.04 -2.06 -60.76
C THR A 5 -4.37 -1.03 -59.84
N SER A 6 -4.87 0.21 -59.86
CA SER A 6 -4.54 1.25 -58.88
C SER A 6 -5.38 1.09 -57.61
N SER A 7 -5.16 0.00 -56.87
CA SER A 7 -5.89 -0.31 -55.63
C SER A 7 -4.96 -0.44 -54.42
N GLY A 8 -3.69 -0.82 -54.61
CA GLY A 8 -2.75 -1.03 -53.51
C GLY A 8 -2.16 0.25 -52.93
N ALA A 9 -1.81 1.24 -53.77
CA ALA A 9 -1.20 2.49 -53.32
C ALA A 9 -2.19 3.37 -52.53
N VAL A 10 -3.46 3.40 -52.95
CA VAL A 10 -4.52 4.18 -52.27
C VAL A 10 -4.86 3.56 -50.92
N ALA A 11 -4.86 2.23 -50.81
CA ALA A 11 -5.08 1.52 -49.54
C ALA A 11 -3.94 1.75 -48.53
N PHE A 12 -2.67 1.75 -48.99
CA PHE A 12 -1.52 2.06 -48.13
C PHE A 12 -1.51 3.50 -47.64
N VAL A 13 -1.87 4.47 -48.49
CA VAL A 13 -1.97 5.89 -48.11
C VAL A 13 -3.12 6.10 -47.12
N LEU A 14 -4.27 5.46 -47.32
CA LEU A 14 -5.39 5.52 -46.37
C LEU A 14 -5.06 4.85 -45.02
N LEU A 15 -4.34 3.73 -45.02
CA LEU A 15 -3.83 3.10 -43.80
C LEU A 15 -2.82 3.99 -43.08
N PHE A 16 -1.89 4.64 -43.80
CA PHE A 16 -0.97 5.60 -43.20
C PHE A 16 -1.69 6.83 -42.65
N VAL A 17 -2.69 7.37 -43.34
CA VAL A 17 -3.50 8.51 -42.85
C VAL A 17 -4.32 8.10 -41.63
N LEU A 18 -4.95 6.92 -41.62
CA LEU A 18 -5.69 6.40 -40.46
C LEU A 18 -4.78 6.07 -39.27
N LEU A 19 -3.57 5.56 -39.52
CA LEU A 19 -2.56 5.30 -38.47
C LEU A 19 -1.95 6.60 -37.94
N VAL A 20 -1.77 7.62 -38.78
CA VAL A 20 -1.29 8.95 -38.37
C VAL A 20 -2.39 9.73 -37.66
N GLU A 21 -3.65 9.66 -38.08
CA GLU A 21 -4.79 10.24 -37.35
C GLU A 21 -5.00 9.55 -36.00
N ARG A 22 -4.85 8.22 -35.92
CA ARG A 22 -4.92 7.50 -34.63
C ARG A 22 -3.68 7.72 -33.75
N GLY A 23 -2.50 7.91 -34.34
CA GLY A 23 -1.25 8.17 -33.61
C GLY A 23 -1.08 9.62 -33.16
N ALA A 24 -1.71 10.59 -33.83
CA ALA A 24 -1.60 12.03 -33.54
C ALA A 24 -2.71 12.58 -32.63
N CYS A 25 -3.77 11.80 -32.36
CA CYS A 25 -4.90 12.22 -31.52
C CYS A 25 -4.89 11.63 -30.11
N ALA A 26 -3.92 10.77 -29.76
CA ALA A 26 -3.73 10.37 -28.38
C ALA A 26 -3.03 11.50 -27.63
N GLN A 27 -3.76 12.21 -26.75
CA GLN A 27 -3.12 13.12 -25.80
C GLN A 27 -2.03 12.37 -25.02
N PRO A 28 -0.88 13.00 -24.76
CA PRO A 28 0.17 12.36 -23.99
C PRO A 28 -0.36 11.96 -22.60
N GLU A 29 0.14 10.86 -22.04
CA GLU A 29 -0.22 10.48 -20.68
C GLU A 29 0.28 11.52 -19.67
N CYS A 30 -0.54 11.79 -18.64
CA CYS A 30 -0.16 12.71 -17.59
C CYS A 30 1.02 12.16 -16.77
N SER A 31 2.06 12.98 -16.61
CA SER A 31 3.18 12.65 -15.74
C SER A 31 2.77 12.72 -14.28
N PHE A 32 2.82 11.59 -13.56
CA PHE A 32 2.57 11.56 -12.12
C PHE A 32 3.50 12.52 -11.35
N LYS A 33 4.76 12.61 -11.78
CA LYS A 33 5.74 13.51 -11.15
C LYS A 33 5.37 14.98 -11.29
N GLU A 34 4.84 15.38 -12.45
CA GLU A 34 4.40 16.75 -12.69
C GLU A 34 3.12 17.06 -11.93
N PHE A 35 2.16 16.13 -11.97
CA PHE A 35 0.96 16.19 -11.15
C PHE A 35 1.33 16.36 -9.67
N TYR A 36 2.17 15.48 -9.12
CA TYR A 36 2.58 15.53 -7.72
C TYR A 36 3.24 16.85 -7.32
N LYS A 37 4.15 17.39 -8.14
CA LYS A 37 4.75 18.72 -7.91
C LYS A 37 3.74 19.85 -7.91
N LEU A 38 2.64 19.70 -8.65
CA LEU A 38 1.60 20.71 -8.77
C LEU A 38 0.78 20.84 -7.49
N TYR A 39 0.35 19.72 -6.90
CA TYR A 39 -0.62 19.74 -5.81
C TYR A 39 -0.04 19.48 -4.41
N SER A 40 1.04 18.71 -4.30
CA SER A 40 1.64 18.38 -3.00
C SER A 40 1.97 19.60 -2.13
N PRO A 41 2.54 20.72 -2.65
CA PRO A 41 2.89 21.85 -1.80
C PRO A 41 1.65 22.51 -1.17
N PHE A 42 0.51 22.47 -1.85
CA PHE A 42 -0.72 23.06 -1.33
C PHE A 42 -1.32 22.22 -0.22
N VAL A 43 -1.33 20.89 -0.41
CA VAL A 43 -1.84 19.95 0.60
C VAL A 43 -0.98 19.98 1.86
N PHE A 44 0.35 20.04 1.74
CA PHE A 44 1.26 20.16 2.88
C PHE A 44 1.04 21.43 3.70
N ASN A 45 0.57 22.50 3.07
CA ASN A 45 0.35 23.81 3.70
C ASN A 45 -1.08 24.00 4.20
N LEU A 46 -1.94 22.99 4.12
CA LEU A 46 -3.26 23.03 4.75
C LEU A 46 -3.12 23.05 6.27
N ASN A 47 -3.89 23.91 6.92
CA ASN A 47 -3.84 24.14 8.36
C ASN A 47 -4.92 23.37 9.13
N PHE A 48 -5.82 22.71 8.41
CA PHE A 48 -6.92 21.90 8.93
C PHE A 48 -6.48 20.93 10.04
N LYS A 49 -7.28 20.88 11.11
CA LYS A 49 -7.04 20.04 12.29
C LYS A 49 -8.09 18.95 12.39
N VAL A 50 -7.63 17.70 12.39
CA VAL A 50 -8.49 16.50 12.46
C VAL A 50 -9.30 16.39 13.75
N THR A 51 -8.84 16.99 14.85
CA THR A 51 -9.54 17.00 16.14
C THR A 51 -10.66 18.05 16.19
N GLY A 52 -10.79 18.91 15.17
CA GLY A 52 -11.69 20.06 15.18
C GLY A 52 -11.17 21.25 16.00
N GLU A 53 -10.13 21.07 16.81
CA GLU A 53 -9.52 22.17 17.56
C GLU A 53 -8.84 23.14 16.61
N LEU A 54 -9.11 24.43 16.76
CA LEU A 54 -8.49 25.51 15.97
C LEU A 54 -8.90 25.58 14.49
N ASN A 55 -9.95 24.87 14.05
CA ASN A 55 -10.57 25.08 12.74
C ASN A 55 -11.45 26.35 12.72
N ILE A 56 -10.85 27.50 12.99
CA ILE A 56 -11.55 28.81 12.97
C ILE A 56 -11.85 29.25 11.53
N PRO A 57 -12.84 30.15 11.32
CA PRO A 57 -13.29 30.55 9.98
C PRO A 57 -12.16 31.00 9.05
N TYR A 58 -11.18 31.74 9.59
CA TYR A 58 -10.04 32.22 8.81
C TYR A 58 -9.19 31.06 8.25
N ILE A 59 -8.89 30.04 9.07
CA ILE A 59 -8.13 28.86 8.65
C ILE A 59 -8.89 28.09 7.57
N LEU A 60 -10.18 27.82 7.80
CA LEU A 60 -11.02 27.09 6.83
C LEU A 60 -11.11 27.83 5.50
N LYS A 61 -11.24 29.17 5.54
CA LYS A 61 -11.24 29.99 4.33
C LYS A 61 -9.91 29.93 3.59
N THR A 62 -8.79 30.09 4.28
CA THR A 62 -7.45 30.01 3.66
C THR A 62 -7.20 28.66 3.02
N ASP A 63 -7.54 27.57 3.72
CA ASP A 63 -7.39 26.22 3.20
C ASP A 63 -8.30 25.97 1.98
N CYS A 64 -9.56 26.43 2.03
CA CYS A 64 -10.47 26.36 0.90
C CYS A 64 -9.97 27.16 -0.33
N ASP A 65 -9.47 28.38 -0.13
CA ASP A 65 -8.93 29.20 -1.22
C ASP A 65 -7.70 28.54 -1.86
N ASN A 66 -6.82 27.93 -1.05
CA ASN A 66 -5.69 27.13 -1.53
C ASN A 66 -6.15 25.91 -2.34
N LEU A 67 -7.16 25.18 -1.84
CA LEU A 67 -7.74 24.01 -2.53
C LEU A 67 -8.40 24.37 -3.86
N LYS A 68 -9.10 25.50 -3.94
CA LYS A 68 -9.66 26.01 -5.20
C LYS A 68 -8.56 26.32 -6.21
N ASN A 69 -7.52 27.03 -5.79
CA ASN A 69 -6.40 27.39 -6.66
C ASN A 69 -5.69 26.14 -7.21
N VAL A 70 -5.33 25.18 -6.35
CA VAL A 70 -4.63 23.97 -6.79
C VAL A 70 -5.52 23.08 -7.67
N THR A 71 -6.81 22.97 -7.36
CA THR A 71 -7.74 22.18 -8.17
C THR A 71 -7.89 22.78 -9.57
N GLN A 72 -8.01 24.10 -9.69
CA GLN A 72 -8.03 24.78 -10.99
C GLN A 72 -6.76 24.51 -11.80
N ARG A 73 -5.59 24.52 -11.15
CA ARG A 73 -4.32 24.21 -11.81
C ARG A 73 -4.26 22.76 -12.28
N VAL A 74 -4.76 21.82 -11.47
CA VAL A 74 -4.86 20.40 -11.84
C VAL A 74 -5.80 20.23 -13.04
N GLU A 75 -6.94 20.90 -13.07
CA GLU A 75 -7.86 20.89 -14.22
C GLU A 75 -7.17 21.38 -15.49
N THR A 76 -6.44 22.50 -15.43
CA THR A 76 -5.66 23.00 -16.58
C THR A 76 -4.54 22.04 -16.99
N PHE A 77 -3.89 21.35 -16.03
CA PHE A 77 -2.89 20.33 -16.34
C PHE A 77 -3.52 19.15 -17.10
N LEU A 78 -4.73 18.73 -16.71
CA LEU A 78 -5.47 17.64 -17.35
C LEU A 78 -6.01 18.00 -18.74
N GLU A 79 -6.11 19.28 -19.10
CA GLU A 79 -6.41 19.68 -20.49
C GLU A 79 -5.25 19.34 -21.44
N GLY A 80 -4.03 19.22 -20.92
CA GLY A 80 -2.82 18.96 -21.70
C GLY A 80 -2.43 17.49 -21.84
N CYS A 81 -3.08 16.58 -21.11
CA CYS A 81 -2.71 15.17 -21.05
C CYS A 81 -3.90 14.26 -20.69
N SER A 82 -3.82 12.98 -21.05
CA SER A 82 -4.83 12.00 -20.63
C SER A 82 -4.44 11.36 -19.30
N ALA A 83 -5.34 11.44 -18.31
CA ALA A 83 -5.17 10.78 -17.01
C ALA A 83 -5.68 9.32 -17.06
N GLU A 84 -5.26 8.52 -18.04
CA GLU A 84 -5.74 7.14 -18.13
C GLU A 84 -5.29 6.29 -16.94
N ASN A 85 -4.14 6.65 -16.35
CA ASN A 85 -3.57 6.05 -15.16
C ASN A 85 -4.53 6.17 -13.95
N GLU A 86 -5.01 5.01 -13.48
CA GLU A 86 -5.93 4.87 -12.34
C GLU A 86 -5.38 5.51 -11.06
N PHE A 87 -4.06 5.45 -10.84
CA PHE A 87 -3.40 6.06 -9.69
C PHE A 87 -3.50 7.59 -9.69
N ILE A 88 -3.39 8.22 -10.86
CA ILE A 88 -3.55 9.67 -11.00
C ILE A 88 -5.03 10.05 -10.79
N LYS A 89 -5.96 9.29 -11.38
CA LYS A 89 -7.41 9.48 -11.19
C LYS A 89 -7.79 9.44 -9.71
N GLU A 90 -7.31 8.43 -8.98
CA GLU A 90 -7.62 8.25 -7.56
C GLU A 90 -7.20 9.47 -6.71
N LYS A 91 -6.04 10.06 -7.00
CA LYS A 91 -5.52 11.23 -6.29
C LYS A 91 -6.25 12.52 -6.68
N ILE A 92 -6.65 12.66 -7.94
CA ILE A 92 -7.50 13.77 -8.40
C ILE A 92 -8.84 13.73 -7.68
N THR A 93 -9.48 12.56 -7.63
CA THR A 93 -10.74 12.37 -6.90
C THR A 93 -10.57 12.69 -5.41
N GLY A 94 -9.48 12.23 -4.77
CA GLY A 94 -9.16 12.57 -3.38
C GLY A 94 -9.07 14.08 -3.15
N LEU A 95 -8.33 14.79 -4.01
CA LEU A 95 -8.20 16.25 -3.95
C LEU A 95 -9.55 16.97 -4.13
N GLN A 96 -10.37 16.52 -5.08
CA GLN A 96 -11.70 17.08 -5.33
C GLN A 96 -12.63 16.90 -4.12
N LEU A 97 -12.68 15.69 -3.55
CA LEU A 97 -13.48 15.40 -2.36
C LEU A 97 -13.03 16.24 -1.16
N THR A 98 -11.72 16.45 -1.00
CA THR A 98 -11.18 17.33 0.04
C THR A 98 -11.57 18.78 -0.18
N LYS A 99 -11.47 19.29 -1.41
CA LYS A 99 -11.95 20.65 -1.77
C LYS A 99 -13.43 20.80 -1.43
N GLU A 100 -14.28 19.89 -1.89
CA GLU A 100 -15.72 19.94 -1.65
C GLU A 100 -16.07 19.91 -0.17
N SER A 101 -15.37 19.07 0.60
CA SER A 101 -15.61 18.94 2.03
C SER A 101 -15.15 20.17 2.82
N LEU A 102 -13.97 20.71 2.50
CA LEU A 102 -13.37 21.83 3.24
C LEU A 102 -13.91 23.21 2.82
N CYS A 103 -14.54 23.31 1.65
CA CYS A 103 -15.18 24.53 1.17
C CYS A 103 -16.69 24.60 1.47
N GLY A 104 -17.27 23.62 2.16
CA GLY A 104 -18.69 23.59 2.48
C GLY A 104 -19.11 24.70 3.45
N SER A 105 -20.20 25.40 3.15
CA SER A 105 -20.66 26.56 3.95
C SER A 105 -21.12 26.20 5.37
N GLU A 106 -21.52 24.95 5.62
CA GLU A 106 -21.98 24.47 6.93
C GLU A 106 -20.87 23.73 7.71
N LEU A 107 -19.67 23.62 7.13
CA LEU A 107 -18.58 22.85 7.72
C LEU A 107 -18.16 23.37 9.09
N GLU A 108 -18.17 24.69 9.30
CA GLU A 108 -17.77 25.28 10.58
C GLU A 108 -18.69 24.81 11.72
N GLU A 109 -20.01 24.85 11.51
CA GLU A 109 -20.97 24.34 12.50
C GLU A 109 -20.75 22.86 12.78
N ASP A 110 -20.55 22.06 11.73
CA ASP A 110 -20.35 20.63 11.85
C ASP A 110 -19.03 20.29 12.56
N LEU A 111 -17.98 21.10 12.35
CA LEU A 111 -16.67 20.95 13.02
C LEU A 111 -16.74 21.37 14.49
N ASN A 112 -17.56 22.36 14.82
CA ASN A 112 -17.85 22.70 16.22
C ASN A 112 -18.53 21.51 16.92
N LEU A 113 -19.52 20.89 16.27
CA LEU A 113 -20.15 19.67 16.78
C LEU A 113 -19.14 18.54 16.93
N TRP A 114 -18.34 18.28 15.88
CA TRP A 114 -17.27 17.27 15.91
C TRP A 114 -16.33 17.47 17.09
N ARG A 115 -15.82 18.69 17.27
CA ARG A 115 -14.94 19.04 18.40
C ARG A 115 -15.60 18.74 19.74
N ASP A 116 -16.86 19.10 19.90
CA ASP A 116 -17.56 19.01 21.18
C ASP A 116 -17.88 17.54 21.56
N CYS A 117 -18.12 16.67 20.58
CA CYS A 117 -18.32 15.23 20.80
C CYS A 117 -17.03 14.39 20.72
N PHE A 118 -15.92 14.96 20.27
CA PHE A 118 -14.64 14.27 20.14
C PHE A 118 -14.09 13.87 21.52
N ILE A 119 -13.93 12.57 21.75
CA ILE A 119 -13.45 12.07 23.04
C ILE A 119 -11.91 12.07 23.07
N ARG A 120 -11.32 13.15 23.61
CA ARG A 120 -9.86 13.34 23.68
C ARG A 120 -9.11 12.20 24.36
N SER A 121 -9.67 11.61 25.42
CA SER A 121 -9.05 10.48 26.13
C SER A 121 -8.95 9.24 25.25
N VAL A 122 -10.01 8.93 24.48
CA VAL A 122 -10.03 7.81 23.51
C VAL A 122 -8.97 8.03 22.43
N PHE A 123 -8.85 9.26 21.92
CA PHE A 123 -7.82 9.59 20.95
C PHE A 123 -6.41 9.40 21.50
N ALA A 124 -6.13 9.95 22.68
CA ALA A 124 -4.81 9.89 23.31
C ALA A 124 -4.40 8.45 23.65
N GLU A 125 -5.31 7.66 24.22
CA GLU A 125 -5.06 6.26 24.54
C GLU A 125 -4.84 5.41 23.28
N CYS A 126 -5.69 5.61 22.26
CA CYS A 126 -5.54 4.91 20.98
C CYS A 126 -4.19 5.24 20.32
N LYS A 127 -3.83 6.52 20.27
CA LYS A 127 -2.55 6.96 19.68
C LYS A 127 -1.35 6.38 20.42
N LYS A 128 -1.37 6.41 21.76
CA LYS A 128 -0.32 5.79 22.58
C LYS A 128 -0.16 4.30 22.28
N ASN A 129 -1.27 3.56 22.20
CA ASN A 129 -1.24 2.13 21.90
C ASN A 129 -0.71 1.85 20.48
N VAL A 130 -1.02 2.71 19.51
CA VAL A 130 -0.46 2.65 18.14
C VAL A 130 1.05 2.87 18.18
N GLU A 131 1.52 3.95 18.81
CA GLU A 131 2.95 4.28 18.91
C GLU A 131 3.75 3.16 19.58
N GLU A 132 3.31 2.69 20.74
CA GLU A 132 3.97 1.60 21.48
C GLU A 132 4.02 0.29 20.66
N ARG A 133 3.00 0.00 19.85
CA ARG A 133 2.97 -1.19 18.99
C ARG A 133 3.92 -1.04 17.80
N LEU A 134 3.92 0.13 17.16
CA LEU A 134 4.80 0.39 16.01
C LEU A 134 6.28 0.40 16.43
N ASP A 135 6.60 0.91 17.62
CA ASP A 135 7.94 0.81 18.21
C ASP A 135 8.39 -0.65 18.35
N LYS A 136 7.49 -1.55 18.79
CA LYS A 136 7.80 -2.98 18.89
C LYS A 136 8.00 -3.61 17.51
N LEU A 137 7.16 -3.28 16.53
CA LEU A 137 7.29 -3.80 15.17
C LEU A 137 8.62 -3.37 14.52
N GLU A 138 9.07 -2.15 14.75
CA GLU A 138 10.40 -1.68 14.32
C GLU A 138 11.52 -2.44 15.04
N GLN A 139 11.43 -2.61 16.37
CA GLN A 139 12.40 -3.39 17.15
C GLN A 139 12.48 -4.86 16.70
N ASP A 140 11.35 -5.41 16.25
CA ASP A 140 11.24 -6.78 15.74
C ASP A 140 11.74 -6.93 14.29
N GLY A 141 12.12 -5.82 13.65
CA GLY A 141 12.60 -5.78 12.27
C GLY A 141 11.48 -5.94 11.23
N ALA A 142 10.22 -5.73 11.61
CA ALA A 142 9.08 -5.77 10.71
C ALA A 142 8.93 -4.47 9.91
N LEU A 143 9.32 -3.32 10.49
CA LEU A 143 9.19 -2.00 9.87
C LEU A 143 10.53 -1.28 9.77
N ASN A 144 10.68 -0.49 8.71
CA ASN A 144 11.68 0.59 8.67
C ASN A 144 11.10 1.93 9.16
N ASP A 145 11.98 2.92 9.39
CA ASP A 145 11.61 4.26 9.90
C ASP A 145 10.51 4.94 9.08
N HIS A 146 10.57 4.84 7.74
CA HIS A 146 9.58 5.47 6.86
C HIS A 146 8.22 4.77 6.95
N GLU A 147 8.20 3.43 6.94
CA GLU A 147 6.98 2.66 7.11
C GLU A 147 6.34 2.89 8.48
N LYS A 148 7.16 2.95 9.53
CA LYS A 148 6.72 3.30 10.89
C LYS A 148 6.07 4.68 10.91
N TRP A 149 6.71 5.67 10.29
CA TRP A 149 6.17 7.03 10.23
C TRP A 149 4.85 7.10 9.46
N CYS A 150 4.77 6.48 8.28
CA CYS A 150 3.53 6.42 7.49
C CYS A 150 2.39 5.74 8.27
N ARG A 151 2.67 4.60 8.89
CA ARG A 151 1.69 3.87 9.71
C ARG A 151 1.27 4.67 10.93
N ASN A 152 2.21 5.31 11.62
CA ASN A 152 1.90 6.12 12.79
C ASN A 152 0.94 7.26 12.41
N MET A 153 1.22 7.95 11.31
CA MET A 153 0.34 9.01 10.80
C MET A 153 -1.05 8.46 10.46
N SER A 154 -1.13 7.42 9.64
CA SER A 154 -2.39 6.84 9.18
C SER A 154 -3.26 6.28 10.31
N LEU A 155 -2.64 5.50 11.21
CA LEU A 155 -3.35 4.87 12.33
C LEU A 155 -3.70 5.88 13.42
N SER A 156 -2.87 6.92 13.64
CA SER A 156 -3.26 8.06 14.49
C SER A 156 -4.53 8.73 13.95
N TYR A 157 -4.66 8.83 12.63
CA TYR A 157 -5.88 9.39 12.04
C TYR A 157 -7.10 8.48 12.18
N GLN A 158 -6.95 7.16 12.11
CA GLN A 158 -8.03 6.25 12.50
C GLN A 158 -8.44 6.43 13.97
N CYS A 159 -7.48 6.67 14.87
CA CYS A 159 -7.78 6.98 16.26
C CYS A 159 -8.63 8.25 16.40
N ALA A 160 -8.38 9.27 15.57
CA ALA A 160 -9.21 10.48 15.55
C ALA A 160 -10.64 10.18 15.10
N LEU A 161 -10.81 9.39 14.03
CA LEU A 161 -12.13 8.95 13.57
C LEU A 161 -12.87 8.13 14.63
N LYS A 162 -12.17 7.22 15.33
CA LYS A 162 -12.71 6.44 16.43
C LYS A 162 -13.16 7.31 17.61
N ALA A 163 -12.40 8.34 17.94
CA ALA A 163 -12.73 9.29 19.01
C ALA A 163 -13.97 10.14 18.70
N GLY A 164 -14.30 10.34 17.43
CA GLY A 164 -15.53 11.01 16.98
C GLY A 164 -16.68 10.08 16.58
N ALA A 165 -16.54 8.75 16.75
CA ALA A 165 -17.57 7.79 16.31
C ALA A 165 -18.92 7.94 17.05
N GLY A 166 -18.93 8.52 18.25
CA GLY A 166 -20.13 8.78 19.04
C GLY A 166 -20.84 10.11 18.71
N CYS A 167 -20.35 10.86 17.73
CA CYS A 167 -20.90 12.14 17.35
C CYS A 167 -22.30 12.03 16.70
N PRO A 168 -23.17 13.06 16.84
CA PRO A 168 -24.49 13.04 16.23
C PRO A 168 -24.40 13.04 14.70
N THR A 169 -25.46 12.58 14.01
CA THR A 169 -25.51 12.51 12.54
C THR A 169 -25.26 13.85 11.84
N LYS A 170 -25.58 14.98 12.49
CA LYS A 170 -25.24 16.32 11.97
C LYS A 170 -23.72 16.53 11.81
N ALA A 171 -22.89 15.87 12.62
CA ALA A 171 -21.43 15.92 12.50
C ALA A 171 -20.86 14.97 11.43
N GLU A 172 -21.68 14.20 10.71
CA GLU A 172 -21.22 13.25 9.69
C GLU A 172 -20.47 13.93 8.55
N ARG A 173 -20.86 15.15 8.18
CA ARG A 173 -20.12 15.94 7.17
C ARG A 173 -18.74 16.34 7.68
N ALA A 174 -18.60 16.71 8.95
CA ALA A 174 -17.29 16.94 9.55
C ALA A 174 -16.44 15.66 9.59
N ARG A 175 -17.02 14.51 9.94
CA ARG A 175 -16.33 13.21 9.88
C ARG A 175 -15.79 12.92 8.47
N LYS A 176 -16.62 13.11 7.44
CA LYS A 176 -16.22 12.95 6.04
C LYS A 176 -15.15 13.95 5.61
N ALA A 177 -15.23 15.20 6.07
CA ALA A 177 -14.21 16.20 5.80
C ALA A 177 -12.85 15.82 6.41
N VAL A 178 -12.85 15.32 7.65
CA VAL A 178 -11.65 14.76 8.30
C VAL A 178 -11.11 13.59 7.49
N GLU A 179 -11.96 12.64 7.11
CA GLU A 179 -11.58 11.45 6.32
C GLU A 179 -10.96 11.81 4.95
N ASN A 180 -11.60 12.71 4.21
CA ASN A 180 -11.12 13.16 2.89
C ASN A 180 -9.77 13.90 3.01
N TYR A 181 -9.65 14.80 3.99
CA TYR A 181 -8.41 15.50 4.28
C TYR A 181 -7.27 14.52 4.60
N ILE A 182 -7.51 13.53 5.47
CA ILE A 182 -6.54 12.49 5.82
C ILE A 182 -6.10 11.74 4.57
N ASN A 183 -7.04 11.26 3.74
CA ASN A 183 -6.72 10.49 2.55
C ASN A 183 -5.85 11.29 1.58
N THR A 184 -6.18 12.57 1.35
CA THR A 184 -5.40 13.46 0.49
C THR A 184 -4.02 13.75 1.05
N LEU A 185 -3.90 13.90 2.38
CA LEU A 185 -2.61 14.06 3.04
C LEU A 185 -1.74 12.81 2.88
N MET A 186 -2.31 11.61 3.10
CA MET A 186 -1.59 10.34 2.93
C MET A 186 -1.12 10.16 1.48
N ASP A 187 -1.96 10.51 0.50
CA ASP A 187 -1.62 10.45 -0.92
C ASP A 187 -0.42 11.32 -1.30
N VAL A 188 -0.30 12.47 -0.63
CA VAL A 188 0.79 13.43 -0.79
C VAL A 188 2.03 13.05 0.01
N GLN A 189 1.88 12.35 1.13
CA GLN A 189 3.01 11.81 1.87
C GLN A 189 3.59 10.52 1.26
N GLU A 190 3.03 10.08 0.11
CA GLU A 190 3.36 8.80 -0.53
C GLU A 190 3.18 7.59 0.41
N CYS A 191 2.24 7.72 1.35
CA CYS A 191 1.91 6.68 2.31
C CYS A 191 0.57 6.03 1.96
N PHE A 192 0.33 4.81 2.44
CA PHE A 192 -0.98 4.20 2.24
C PHE A 192 -2.07 4.88 3.07
N ARG A 193 -3.27 4.98 2.48
CA ARG A 193 -4.47 5.49 3.16
C ARG A 193 -4.83 4.61 4.37
N PRO A 194 -5.57 5.14 5.37
CA PRO A 194 -5.89 4.41 6.58
C PRO A 194 -6.54 3.05 6.34
N THR A 195 -7.46 2.95 5.37
CA THR A 195 -8.16 1.70 5.04
C THR A 195 -7.22 0.57 4.60
N VAL A 196 -6.08 0.91 3.99
CA VAL A 196 -5.09 -0.07 3.55
C VAL A 196 -4.27 -0.56 4.75
N TYR A 197 -3.88 0.32 5.66
CA TYR A 197 -3.14 -0.07 6.87
C TYR A 197 -3.99 -0.80 7.92
N ALA A 198 -5.32 -0.80 7.78
CA ALA A 198 -6.21 -1.59 8.63
C ALA A 198 -5.84 -3.08 8.61
N CYS A 199 -5.49 -3.62 7.44
CA CYS A 199 -5.02 -4.98 7.27
C CYS A 199 -3.49 -5.00 7.09
N GLU A 200 -2.77 -5.70 7.97
CA GLU A 200 -1.31 -5.82 7.88
C GLU A 200 -0.85 -7.10 7.17
N GLY A 201 -1.67 -7.65 6.26
CA GLY A 201 -1.35 -8.86 5.49
C GLY A 201 -0.05 -8.76 4.69
N LYS A 202 0.23 -7.60 4.09
CA LYS A 202 1.52 -7.33 3.43
C LYS A 202 2.70 -7.43 4.41
N LEU A 203 2.59 -6.80 5.58
CA LEU A 203 3.64 -6.83 6.60
C LEU A 203 3.90 -8.26 7.10
N PHE A 204 2.81 -9.01 7.31
CA PHE A 204 2.88 -10.43 7.66
C PHE A 204 3.62 -11.23 6.58
N HIS A 205 3.29 -10.99 5.30
CA HIS A 205 3.92 -11.66 4.18
C HIS A 205 5.41 -11.30 4.10
N ASP A 206 5.77 -10.03 4.24
CA ASP A 206 7.17 -9.56 4.15
C ASP A 206 8.06 -10.20 5.23
N CYS A 207 7.53 -10.37 6.45
CA CYS A 207 8.20 -11.12 7.51
C CYS A 207 8.51 -12.58 7.10
N HIS A 208 7.55 -13.27 6.46
CA HIS A 208 7.73 -14.66 6.02
C HIS A 208 8.61 -14.76 4.76
N TRP A 209 8.45 -13.84 3.83
CA TRP A 209 9.16 -13.82 2.56
C TRP A 209 10.67 -13.72 2.76
N LYS A 210 11.10 -12.89 3.72
CA LYS A 210 12.51 -12.78 4.10
C LYS A 210 13.12 -14.14 4.46
N PHE A 211 12.41 -14.94 5.26
CA PHE A 211 12.84 -16.29 5.61
C PHE A 211 12.83 -17.25 4.42
N VAL A 212 11.75 -17.24 3.63
CA VAL A 212 11.62 -18.12 2.46
C VAL A 212 12.75 -17.83 1.47
N TYR A 213 13.05 -16.56 1.18
CA TYR A 213 14.14 -16.21 0.27
C TYR A 213 15.51 -16.65 0.81
N GLU A 214 15.78 -16.44 2.11
CA GLU A 214 17.04 -16.85 2.73
C GLU A 214 17.24 -18.39 2.80
N THR A 215 16.15 -19.16 2.79
CA THR A 215 16.18 -20.63 2.95
C THR A 215 15.91 -21.42 1.66
N ALA A 216 15.06 -20.94 0.76
CA ALA A 216 14.63 -21.62 -0.46
C ALA A 216 15.78 -21.84 -1.46
N VAL A 217 16.77 -20.94 -1.48
CA VAL A 217 17.96 -21.03 -2.36
C VAL A 217 18.79 -22.31 -2.09
N LYS A 218 18.53 -23.02 -0.99
CA LYS A 218 19.37 -24.13 -0.52
C LYS A 218 18.66 -25.49 -0.53
N LEU A 219 17.38 -25.55 -0.87
CA LEU A 219 16.66 -26.84 -0.98
C LEU A 219 17.05 -27.59 -2.26
N PRO A 220 17.14 -28.93 -2.23
CA PRO A 220 16.74 -29.82 -1.13
C PRO A 220 17.91 -30.36 -0.29
N LEU A 221 19.10 -29.73 -0.35
CA LEU A 221 20.17 -30.04 0.58
C LEU A 221 19.82 -29.45 1.95
N LEU A 222 19.69 -30.30 2.97
CA LEU A 222 19.66 -29.78 4.34
C LEU A 222 21.05 -29.22 4.61
N GLN A 223 21.14 -28.03 5.20
CA GLN A 223 22.45 -27.46 5.48
C GLN A 223 23.20 -28.32 6.52
N SER A 224 24.52 -28.17 6.62
CA SER A 224 25.33 -28.79 7.69
C SER A 224 24.78 -28.46 9.08
N GLY A 225 25.29 -29.10 10.15
CA GLY A 225 24.81 -28.82 11.50
C GLY A 225 24.76 -27.33 11.88
N GLU A 226 25.76 -26.54 11.46
CA GLU A 226 25.77 -25.08 11.62
C GLU A 226 24.67 -24.37 10.82
N GLY A 227 24.38 -24.82 9.60
CA GLY A 227 23.32 -24.25 8.78
C GLY A 227 21.91 -24.67 9.22
N ALA A 228 21.75 -25.85 9.82
CA ALA A 228 20.50 -26.24 10.48
C ALA A 228 20.18 -25.30 11.67
N LEU A 229 21.20 -24.98 12.47
CA LEU A 229 21.08 -23.99 13.55
C LEU A 229 20.76 -22.59 13.01
N ALA A 230 21.39 -22.19 11.90
CA ALA A 230 21.09 -20.92 11.23
C ALA A 230 19.63 -20.86 10.74
N ASN A 231 19.11 -21.95 10.17
CA ASN A 231 17.71 -22.05 9.75
C ASN A 231 16.74 -21.94 10.93
N CYS A 232 17.04 -22.60 12.06
CA CYS A 232 16.24 -22.43 13.29
C CYS A 232 16.22 -20.96 13.76
N LYS A 233 17.39 -20.30 13.76
CA LYS A 233 17.49 -18.88 14.13
C LYS A 233 16.66 -17.99 13.18
N ALA A 234 16.77 -18.22 11.88
CA ALA A 234 15.98 -17.50 10.89
C ALA A 234 14.48 -17.76 11.08
N ALA A 235 14.07 -19.00 11.32
CA ALA A 235 12.67 -19.37 11.55
C ALA A 235 12.10 -18.65 12.79
N LYS A 236 12.86 -18.63 13.89
CA LYS A 236 12.50 -17.87 15.11
C LYS A 236 12.39 -16.36 14.85
N SER A 237 13.21 -15.80 13.95
CA SER A 237 13.12 -14.37 13.62
C SER A 237 11.81 -13.98 12.95
N VAL A 238 11.20 -14.87 12.15
CA VAL A 238 9.86 -14.63 11.58
C VAL A 238 8.82 -14.56 12.67
N SER A 239 8.86 -15.49 13.64
CA SER A 239 7.94 -15.47 14.78
C SER A 239 8.08 -14.19 15.61
N THR A 240 9.30 -13.67 15.76
CA THR A 240 9.52 -12.36 16.38
C THR A 240 8.94 -11.22 15.53
N CYS A 241 9.21 -11.23 14.22
CA CYS A 241 8.75 -10.22 13.26
C CYS A 241 7.21 -10.11 13.23
N THR A 242 6.49 -11.24 13.28
CA THR A 242 5.04 -11.27 13.11
C THR A 242 4.26 -11.06 14.42
N ARG A 243 4.90 -11.11 15.60
CA ARG A 243 4.20 -11.17 16.89
C ARG A 243 3.28 -9.99 17.21
N ASN A 244 3.53 -8.83 16.60
CA ASN A 244 2.77 -7.59 16.80
C ASN A 244 1.95 -7.17 15.56
N VAL A 245 1.96 -7.99 14.50
CA VAL A 245 1.26 -7.74 13.24
C VAL A 245 -0.23 -8.04 13.42
N GLN A 246 -1.08 -7.12 12.96
CA GLN A 246 -2.54 -7.21 13.10
C GLN A 246 -3.20 -7.59 11.78
N ILE A 247 -3.91 -8.71 11.77
CA ILE A 247 -4.61 -9.24 10.60
C ILE A 247 -6.13 -9.28 10.79
N GLU A 248 -6.63 -8.82 11.95
CA GLU A 248 -8.04 -8.95 12.35
C GLU A 248 -9.00 -8.18 11.44
N GLN A 249 -8.54 -7.05 10.88
CA GLN A 249 -9.32 -6.22 9.96
C GLN A 249 -9.11 -6.59 8.50
N CYS A 250 -8.35 -7.65 8.19
CA CYS A 250 -8.28 -8.22 6.86
C CYS A 250 -9.61 -8.94 6.51
N SER A 251 -9.82 -9.19 5.21
CA SER A 251 -10.96 -9.99 4.74
C SER A 251 -10.94 -11.40 5.34
N GLU A 252 -12.09 -12.09 5.45
CA GLU A 252 -12.12 -13.46 6.00
C GLU A 252 -11.29 -14.45 5.17
N GLU A 253 -11.28 -14.29 3.85
CA GLU A 253 -10.45 -15.08 2.95
C GLU A 253 -8.96 -14.87 3.25
N GLU A 254 -8.52 -13.61 3.32
CA GLU A 254 -7.14 -13.28 3.63
C GLU A 254 -6.73 -13.73 5.03
N LYS A 255 -7.59 -13.55 6.04
CA LYS A 255 -7.34 -14.07 7.40
C LYS A 255 -7.16 -15.58 7.42
N THR A 256 -7.99 -16.30 6.67
CA THR A 256 -7.90 -17.77 6.57
C THR A 256 -6.57 -18.18 5.94
N TYR A 257 -6.17 -17.50 4.87
CA TYR A 257 -4.88 -17.72 4.22
C TYR A 257 -3.70 -17.43 5.18
N LEU A 258 -3.66 -16.24 5.78
CA LEU A 258 -2.57 -15.82 6.66
C LEU A 258 -2.42 -16.74 7.88
N ARG A 259 -3.53 -17.16 8.49
CA ARG A 259 -3.52 -18.14 9.59
C ARG A 259 -3.02 -19.52 9.15
N THR A 260 -3.37 -19.94 7.93
CA THR A 260 -2.87 -21.21 7.38
C THR A 260 -1.36 -21.15 7.18
N VAL A 261 -0.84 -20.02 6.69
CA VAL A 261 0.59 -19.76 6.56
C VAL A 261 1.25 -19.78 7.95
N GLU A 262 0.69 -19.09 8.93
CA GLU A 262 1.18 -19.04 10.31
C GLU A 262 1.28 -20.45 10.92
N ASP A 263 0.23 -21.28 10.78
CA ASP A 263 0.20 -22.64 11.29
C ASP A 263 1.18 -23.57 10.55
N GLY A 264 1.31 -23.43 9.23
CA GLY A 264 2.33 -24.13 8.44
C GLY A 264 3.74 -23.76 8.89
N PHE A 265 3.97 -22.47 9.12
CA PHE A 265 5.25 -21.93 9.53
C PHE A 265 5.63 -22.39 10.94
N ARG A 266 4.70 -22.34 11.89
CA ARG A 266 4.90 -22.84 13.27
C ARG A 266 5.38 -24.29 13.29
N ARG A 267 4.74 -25.17 12.51
CA ARG A 267 5.18 -26.57 12.38
C ARG A 267 6.59 -26.70 11.78
N SER A 268 6.94 -25.80 10.87
CA SER A 268 8.26 -25.74 10.25
C SER A 268 9.31 -25.29 11.25
N VAL A 269 9.00 -24.31 12.10
CA VAL A 269 9.87 -23.86 13.21
C VAL A 269 10.17 -25.02 14.16
N ASP A 270 9.15 -25.76 14.60
CA ASP A 270 9.33 -26.91 15.51
C ASP A 270 10.27 -27.96 14.91
N SER A 271 10.11 -28.25 13.62
CA SER A 271 10.96 -29.22 12.90
C SER A 271 12.38 -28.69 12.69
N LEU A 272 12.53 -27.41 12.31
CA LEU A 272 13.82 -26.77 12.03
C LEU A 272 14.65 -26.54 13.28
N CYS A 273 14.00 -26.42 14.44
CA CYS A 273 14.62 -26.20 15.73
C CYS A 273 14.75 -27.48 16.58
N ASP A 274 14.45 -28.66 16.02
CA ASP A 274 14.67 -29.93 16.70
C ASP A 274 16.18 -30.16 16.93
N GLU A 275 16.56 -30.49 18.16
CA GLU A 275 17.96 -30.70 18.56
C GLU A 275 18.65 -31.85 17.79
N LYS A 276 17.87 -32.79 17.24
CA LYS A 276 18.36 -33.92 16.43
C LYS A 276 18.50 -33.57 14.95
N LEU A 277 17.97 -32.43 14.50
CA LEU A 277 18.02 -32.04 13.09
C LEU A 277 19.45 -31.91 12.56
N PRO A 278 20.43 -31.29 13.27
CA PRO A 278 21.81 -31.20 12.79
C PRO A 278 22.41 -32.57 12.44
N THR A 279 22.32 -33.54 13.35
CA THR A 279 22.84 -34.90 13.13
C THR A 279 22.06 -35.63 12.04
N SER A 280 20.73 -35.47 12.01
CA SER A 280 19.89 -36.11 10.99
C SER A 280 20.13 -35.55 9.59
N ALA A 281 20.41 -34.24 9.47
CA ALA A 281 20.75 -33.58 8.21
C ALA A 281 22.07 -34.10 7.62
N GLU A 282 23.08 -34.37 8.45
CA GLU A 282 24.34 -34.96 7.99
C GLU A 282 24.15 -36.37 7.42
N VAL A 283 23.30 -37.20 8.06
CA VAL A 283 22.96 -38.54 7.55
C VAL A 283 22.17 -38.42 6.25
N TRP A 284 21.15 -37.57 6.21
CA TRP A 284 20.34 -37.32 5.01
C TRP A 284 21.20 -36.94 3.81
N ASN A 285 22.09 -35.97 3.97
CA ASN A 285 22.96 -35.49 2.89
C ASN A 285 23.90 -36.58 2.35
N LYS A 286 24.35 -37.51 3.19
CA LYS A 286 25.16 -38.67 2.77
C LYS A 286 24.33 -39.70 2.01
N CYS A 287 23.06 -39.88 2.37
CA CYS A 287 22.15 -40.82 1.71
C CYS A 287 21.51 -40.25 0.44
N LEU A 288 21.52 -38.93 0.27
CA LEU A 288 20.89 -38.26 -0.86
C LEU A 288 21.61 -38.59 -2.18
N ASN A 289 20.88 -39.18 -3.12
CA ASN A 289 21.40 -39.42 -4.46
C ASN A 289 21.50 -38.09 -5.23
N GLN A 290 22.71 -37.54 -5.27
CA GLN A 290 23.01 -36.25 -5.90
C GLN A 290 22.72 -36.23 -7.40
N GLU A 291 22.91 -37.36 -8.09
CA GLU A 291 22.65 -37.47 -9.52
C GLU A 291 21.16 -37.44 -9.82
N ALA A 292 20.37 -38.21 -9.08
CA ALA A 292 18.90 -38.19 -9.18
C ALA A 292 18.34 -36.81 -8.84
N LEU A 293 18.89 -36.16 -7.81
CA LEU A 293 18.51 -34.80 -7.45
C LEU A 293 18.80 -33.81 -8.57
N LYS A 294 20.03 -33.81 -9.11
CA LYS A 294 20.42 -32.91 -10.20
C LYS A 294 19.53 -33.11 -11.44
N ASN A 295 19.24 -34.36 -11.78
CA ASN A 295 18.34 -34.72 -12.88
C ASN A 295 16.89 -34.30 -12.63
N CYS A 296 16.46 -34.27 -11.36
CA CYS A 296 15.14 -33.75 -10.99
C CYS A 296 15.10 -32.23 -11.12
N MET A 297 16.07 -31.52 -10.54
CA MET A 297 16.17 -30.06 -10.61
C MET A 297 16.29 -29.54 -12.04
N SER A 298 17.03 -30.23 -12.92
CA SER A 298 17.16 -29.83 -14.33
C SER A 298 15.85 -29.96 -15.13
N LYS A 299 14.87 -30.69 -14.60
CA LYS A 299 13.53 -30.85 -15.20
C LYS A 299 12.52 -29.86 -14.62
N ILE A 300 12.86 -29.17 -13.53
CA ILE A 300 12.03 -28.08 -13.01
C ILE A 300 12.25 -26.89 -13.94
N PRO A 301 11.19 -26.36 -14.57
CA PRO A 301 11.30 -25.16 -15.39
C PRO A 301 11.89 -24.02 -14.55
N ASP A 302 12.87 -23.28 -15.09
CA ASP A 302 13.32 -22.04 -14.46
C ASP A 302 12.12 -21.09 -14.36
N HIS A 303 11.83 -20.64 -13.14
CA HIS A 303 10.67 -19.82 -12.80
C HIS A 303 10.70 -18.45 -13.49
N ARG A 304 11.83 -18.11 -14.13
CA ARG A 304 11.99 -16.94 -15.00
C ARG A 304 11.37 -17.08 -16.40
N ASN A 305 10.78 -18.23 -16.74
CA ASN A 305 10.05 -18.44 -18.00
C ASN A 305 8.51 -18.47 -17.82
N PHE A 306 7.98 -17.89 -16.75
CA PHE A 306 6.54 -17.61 -16.61
C PHE A 306 6.11 -16.30 -17.28
N ASP A 307 6.93 -15.72 -18.16
CA ASP A 307 6.42 -14.88 -19.25
C ASP A 307 5.81 -15.81 -20.30
N GLY A 308 4.69 -16.43 -19.93
CA GLY A 308 3.79 -17.04 -20.89
C GLY A 308 3.23 -15.92 -21.74
N GLU A 309 3.42 -16.03 -23.07
CA GLU A 309 2.54 -15.39 -24.02
C GLU A 309 1.09 -15.63 -23.58
N ASP A 310 0.39 -14.55 -23.24
CA ASP A 310 -1.06 -14.56 -23.05
C ASP A 310 -1.72 -15.14 -24.31
N PRO A 311 -2.76 -16.00 -24.19
CA PRO A 311 -3.72 -16.20 -25.26
C PRO A 311 -4.55 -14.93 -25.52
#